data_AF-A0A2N5KBD5-F1
#
_entry.id   AF-A0A2N5KBD5-F1
#
_cell.length_a   1.000
_cell.length_b   1.000
_cell.length_c   1.000
_cell.angle_alpha   90.00
_cell.angle_beta   90.00
_cell.angle_gamma   90.00
#
_symmetry.space_group_name_H-M   'P 1'
#
loop_
_entity.id
_entity.type
_entity.pdbx_description
1 polymer ?
#
loop_
_entity_poly.entity_id
_entity_poly.type
_entity_poly.pdbx_seq_one_letter_code
_entity_poly.pdbx_strand_id
1 'polypeptide(L)'
;MAKWFEHCETLDEARDEYHRLCFKHHPDHGGDTLVMQAINAAYAQFRGERIRPRRAHTTVRPPQPSARWQRPPREPPTDVPFQSERAEQPPESQPLHSRDDIRRLWLGQQWQPLANGNLGRSLGGHTVLLVRHPAPKYQGAWFVLLDNVFSPYFYHSQPEAEQAAFDLLYDKIKYHEL
;
A
#
# COMPACT_ATOMS: atom_id res chain seq x y z
N MET A 1 -9.76 -13.49 33.26
CA MET A 1 -10.07 -12.78 32.00
C MET A 1 -9.32 -11.47 32.02
N ALA A 2 -8.47 -11.22 31.03
CA ALA A 2 -7.62 -10.03 31.03
C ALA A 2 -8.41 -8.84 30.47
N LYS A 3 -8.55 -7.82 31.30
CA LYS A 3 -9.47 -6.68 31.14
C LYS A 3 -8.97 -5.61 30.16
N TRP A 4 -8.32 -6.01 29.06
CA TRP A 4 -7.64 -5.06 28.17
C TRP A 4 -8.63 -4.19 27.38
N PHE A 5 -9.78 -4.76 27.01
CA PHE A 5 -10.77 -4.11 26.14
C PHE A 5 -12.12 -3.86 26.84
N GLU A 6 -12.17 -3.88 28.18
CA GLU A 6 -13.42 -3.66 28.95
C GLU A 6 -13.99 -2.24 28.77
N HIS A 7 -13.14 -1.27 28.44
CA HIS A 7 -13.54 0.13 28.23
C HIS A 7 -13.89 0.45 26.77
N CYS A 8 -13.73 -0.51 25.85
CA CYS A 8 -14.00 -0.30 24.43
C CYS A 8 -15.45 -0.66 24.12
N GLU A 9 -16.23 0.32 23.68
CA GLU A 9 -17.63 0.15 23.30
C GLU A 9 -17.81 -0.04 21.79
N THR A 10 -16.79 0.21 20.98
CA THR A 10 -16.81 -0.02 19.52
C THR A 10 -15.64 -0.89 19.03
N LEU A 11 -15.76 -1.48 17.83
CA LEU A 11 -14.65 -2.24 17.22
C LEU A 11 -13.47 -1.33 16.85
N ASP A 12 -13.76 -0.07 16.51
CA ASP A 12 -12.76 0.91 16.14
C ASP A 12 -11.95 1.35 17.38
N GLU A 13 -12.61 1.62 18.51
CA GLU A 13 -11.93 1.89 19.80
C GLU A 13 -11.04 0.72 20.23
N ALA A 14 -11.54 -0.52 20.12
CA ALA A 14 -10.75 -1.69 20.46
C ALA A 14 -9.55 -1.89 19.53
N ARG A 15 -9.66 -1.49 18.26
CA ARG A 15 -8.57 -1.55 17.29
C ARG A 15 -7.48 -0.53 17.61
N ASP A 16 -7.88 0.69 17.96
CA ASP A 16 -6.94 1.75 18.32
C ASP A 16 -6.20 1.42 19.62
N GLU A 17 -6.92 0.91 20.63
CA GLU A 17 -6.33 0.45 21.88
C GLU A 17 -5.43 -0.77 21.66
N TYR A 18 -5.83 -1.70 20.79
CA TYR A 18 -4.98 -2.84 20.40
C TYR A 18 -3.66 -2.38 19.79
N HIS A 19 -3.68 -1.40 18.86
CA HIS A 19 -2.46 -0.85 18.29
C HIS A 19 -1.58 -0.17 19.35
N ARG A 20 -2.18 0.57 20.28
CA ARG A 20 -1.47 1.20 21.39
C ARG A 20 -0.78 0.17 22.29
N LEU A 21 -1.49 -0.90 22.64
CA LEU A 21 -0.96 -1.99 23.46
C LEU A 21 0.12 -2.77 22.73
N CYS A 22 -0.05 -3.00 21.42
CA CYS A 22 0.97 -3.64 20.59
C CYS A 22 2.26 -2.84 20.59
N PHE A 23 2.19 -1.53 20.38
CA PHE A 23 3.37 -0.67 20.38
C PHE A 23 4.09 -0.65 21.75
N LYS A 24 3.32 -0.62 22.84
CA LYS A 24 3.85 -0.60 24.21
C LYS A 24 4.50 -1.92 24.63
N HIS A 25 3.98 -3.05 24.17
CA HIS A 25 4.40 -4.39 24.60
C HIS A 25 5.07 -5.20 23.49
N HIS A 26 5.46 -4.58 22.38
CA HIS A 26 6.13 -5.28 21.28
C HIS A 26 7.48 -5.83 21.74
N PRO A 27 7.82 -7.10 21.46
CA PRO A 27 9.11 -7.67 21.82
C PRO A 27 10.28 -6.88 21.21
N ASP A 28 10.12 -6.36 19.99
CA ASP A 28 11.16 -5.54 19.33
C ASP A 28 11.41 -4.18 20.01
N HIS A 29 10.51 -3.74 20.90
CA HIS A 29 10.66 -2.54 21.72
C HIS A 29 10.99 -2.85 23.19
N GLY A 30 11.41 -4.09 23.48
CA GLY A 30 11.73 -4.54 24.85
C GLY A 30 10.52 -5.00 25.66
N GLY A 31 9.39 -5.30 25.00
CA GLY A 31 8.21 -5.88 25.60
C GLY A 31 8.27 -7.40 25.76
N ASP A 32 7.24 -7.98 26.39
CA ASP A 32 7.15 -9.41 26.66
C ASP A 32 6.22 -10.11 25.65
N THR A 33 6.71 -11.19 25.04
CA THR A 33 5.96 -12.02 24.10
C THR A 33 4.71 -12.65 24.74
N LEU A 34 4.78 -13.02 26.02
CA LEU A 34 3.63 -13.59 26.74
C LEU A 34 2.50 -12.56 26.90
N VAL A 35 2.86 -11.30 27.13
CA VAL A 35 1.91 -10.19 27.24
C VAL A 35 1.28 -9.89 25.89
N MET A 36 2.07 -9.86 24.81
CA MET A 36 1.56 -9.70 23.44
C MET A 36 0.58 -10.81 23.05
N GLN A 37 0.88 -12.07 23.38
CA GLN A 37 -0.02 -13.20 23.12
C GLN A 37 -1.35 -13.05 23.86
N ALA A 38 -1.32 -12.59 25.12
CA ALA A 38 -2.53 -12.33 25.90
C ALA A 38 -3.37 -11.19 25.30
N ILE A 39 -2.74 -10.14 24.78
CA ILE A 39 -3.42 -9.02 24.09
C ILE A 39 -4.07 -9.51 22.78
N ASN A 40 -3.36 -10.30 21.98
CA ASN A 40 -3.89 -10.87 20.73
C ASN A 40 -5.10 -11.78 20.99
N ALA A 41 -5.03 -12.64 22.01
CA ALA A 41 -6.13 -13.52 22.39
C ALA A 41 -7.37 -12.72 22.85
N ALA A 42 -7.17 -11.68 23.65
CA ALA A 42 -8.25 -10.83 24.13
C ALA A 42 -8.91 -10.02 22.98
N TYR A 43 -8.12 -9.51 22.03
CA TYR A 43 -8.65 -8.78 20.87
C TYR A 43 -9.45 -9.70 19.94
N ALA A 44 -8.98 -10.93 19.71
CA ALA A 44 -9.69 -11.92 18.92
C ALA A 44 -11.05 -12.30 19.55
N GLN A 45 -11.11 -12.43 20.88
CA GLN A 45 -12.37 -12.67 21.59
C GLN A 45 -13.34 -11.50 21.45
N PHE A 46 -12.88 -10.26 21.70
CA PHE A 46 -13.70 -9.05 21.55
C PHE A 46 -14.28 -8.90 20.12
N ARG A 47 -13.45 -9.18 19.11
CA ARG A 47 -13.87 -9.16 17.70
C ARG A 47 -14.88 -10.28 17.39
N GLY A 48 -14.66 -11.49 17.91
CA GLY A 48 -15.55 -12.64 17.69
C GLY A 48 -16.93 -12.50 18.34
N GLU A 49 -17.01 -11.87 19.52
CA GLU A 49 -18.28 -11.62 20.20
C GLU A 49 -19.16 -10.60 19.48
N ARG A 50 -18.52 -9.60 18.84
CA ARG A 50 -19.21 -8.49 18.17
C ARG A 50 -19.52 -8.75 16.71
N ILE A 51 -18.70 -9.56 16.05
CA ILE A 51 -19.02 -10.09 14.72
C ILE A 51 -19.78 -11.40 14.94
N ARG A 52 -21.09 -11.31 15.19
CA ARG A 52 -21.97 -12.46 14.94
C ARG A 52 -21.73 -12.86 13.49
N PRO A 53 -21.47 -14.14 13.17
CA PRO A 53 -21.44 -14.55 11.77
C PRO A 53 -22.79 -14.13 11.19
N ARG A 54 -22.77 -13.21 10.21
CA ARG A 54 -23.91 -12.97 9.35
C ARG A 54 -24.29 -14.37 8.89
N ARG A 55 -25.46 -14.88 9.32
CA ARG A 55 -25.94 -16.21 8.89
C ARG A 55 -25.69 -16.23 7.40
N ALA A 56 -24.74 -17.05 6.97
CA ALA A 56 -24.49 -17.22 5.56
C ALA A 56 -25.86 -17.57 5.01
N HIS A 57 -26.36 -16.75 4.09
CA HIS A 57 -27.45 -17.14 3.23
C HIS A 57 -26.92 -18.42 2.58
N THR A 58 -27.32 -19.54 3.16
CA THR A 58 -26.94 -20.84 2.70
C THR A 58 -27.82 -21.01 1.48
N THR A 59 -27.39 -20.45 0.36
CA THR A 59 -27.75 -21.02 -0.93
C THR A 59 -27.26 -22.45 -0.79
N VAL A 60 -28.19 -23.37 -0.53
CA VAL A 60 -27.94 -24.80 -0.55
C VAL A 60 -27.49 -25.08 -1.98
N ARG A 61 -26.18 -24.98 -2.21
CA ARG A 61 -25.58 -25.45 -3.43
C ARG A 61 -25.84 -26.96 -3.38
N PRO A 62 -26.55 -27.55 -4.35
CA PRO A 62 -26.74 -28.99 -4.37
C PRO A 62 -25.37 -29.64 -4.22
N PRO A 63 -25.26 -30.77 -3.49
CA PRO A 63 -24.00 -31.48 -3.35
C PRO A 63 -23.52 -31.83 -4.76
N GLN A 64 -22.56 -31.04 -5.24
CA GLN A 64 -21.76 -31.45 -6.37
C GLN A 64 -21.14 -32.77 -5.94
N PRO A 65 -21.19 -33.84 -6.75
CA PRO A 65 -20.39 -35.01 -6.46
C PRO A 65 -18.95 -34.51 -6.43
N SER A 66 -18.41 -34.33 -5.22
CA SER A 66 -16.98 -34.14 -5.07
C SER A 66 -16.40 -35.46 -5.52
N ALA A 67 -16.00 -35.54 -6.78
CA ALA A 67 -14.90 -36.39 -7.13
C ALA A 67 -13.83 -36.05 -6.11
N ARG A 68 -13.63 -36.95 -5.16
CA ARG A 68 -12.70 -36.81 -4.06
C ARG A 68 -11.34 -36.75 -4.75
N TRP A 69 -10.95 -35.54 -5.15
CA TRP A 69 -9.61 -35.26 -5.62
C TRP A 69 -8.72 -35.47 -4.42
N GLN A 70 -8.31 -36.73 -4.24
CA GLN A 70 -7.20 -37.08 -3.40
C GLN A 70 -6.01 -36.51 -4.16
N ARG A 71 -5.38 -35.48 -3.59
CA ARG A 71 -4.09 -35.04 -4.09
C ARG A 71 -3.21 -36.29 -4.11
N PRO A 72 -2.66 -36.70 -5.27
CA PRO A 72 -1.78 -37.86 -5.30
C PRO A 72 -0.65 -37.64 -4.28
N PRO A 73 -0.15 -38.71 -3.63
CA PRO A 73 1.02 -38.60 -2.79
C PRO A 73 2.10 -37.84 -3.54
N ARG A 74 2.67 -36.79 -2.92
CA ARG A 74 3.82 -36.11 -3.50
C ARG A 74 4.96 -37.12 -3.49
N GLU A 75 5.24 -37.73 -4.64
CA GLU A 75 6.51 -38.41 -4.84
C GLU A 75 7.60 -37.33 -4.78
N PRO A 76 8.55 -37.41 -3.83
CA PRO A 76 9.70 -36.53 -3.88
C PRO A 76 10.41 -36.80 -5.21
N PRO A 77 10.75 -35.77 -5.99
CA PRO A 77 11.46 -35.98 -7.25
C PRO A 77 12.80 -36.65 -6.92
N THR A 78 12.96 -37.90 -7.36
CA THR A 78 14.21 -38.64 -7.26
C THR A 78 15.23 -37.92 -8.14
N ASP A 79 16.32 -37.48 -7.54
CA ASP A 79 17.49 -36.88 -8.18
C ASP A 79 17.30 -35.55 -8.92
N VAL A 80 16.61 -34.58 -8.32
CA VAL A 80 16.97 -33.17 -8.60
C VAL A 80 18.10 -32.76 -7.67
N PRO A 81 19.35 -32.60 -8.16
CA PRO A 81 20.37 -31.98 -7.35
C PRO A 81 19.84 -30.63 -6.87
N PHE A 82 20.01 -30.35 -5.58
CA PHE A 82 19.69 -29.06 -4.99
C PHE A 82 20.56 -28.01 -5.68
N GLN A 83 20.03 -27.42 -6.76
CA GLN A 83 20.62 -26.25 -7.38
C GLN A 83 20.35 -25.11 -6.42
N SER A 84 21.30 -24.88 -5.52
CA SER A 84 21.48 -23.61 -4.81
C SER A 84 21.92 -22.52 -5.79
N GLU A 85 21.22 -22.38 -6.91
CA GLU A 85 21.28 -21.17 -7.70
C GLU A 85 20.40 -20.18 -6.94
N ARG A 86 21.01 -19.53 -5.96
CA ARG A 86 20.54 -18.24 -5.47
C ARG A 86 20.39 -17.40 -6.73
N ALA A 87 19.17 -17.26 -7.24
CA ALA A 87 18.89 -16.51 -8.46
C ALA A 87 19.60 -15.17 -8.29
N GLU A 88 20.70 -15.00 -9.03
CA GLU A 88 21.39 -13.72 -9.09
C GLU A 88 20.33 -12.75 -9.58
N GLN A 89 20.00 -11.76 -8.74
CA GLN A 89 19.10 -10.71 -9.17
C GLN A 89 19.71 -10.16 -10.46
N PRO A 90 18.93 -10.08 -11.56
CA PRO A 90 19.45 -9.53 -12.80
C PRO A 90 20.08 -8.17 -12.47
N PRO A 91 21.26 -7.85 -13.04
CA PRO A 91 21.95 -6.61 -12.72
C PRO A 91 20.96 -5.46 -12.85
N GLU A 92 20.83 -4.64 -11.80
CA GLU A 92 19.97 -3.46 -11.84
C GLU A 92 20.36 -2.65 -13.07
N SER A 93 19.46 -2.60 -14.06
CA SER A 93 19.67 -1.84 -15.29
C SER A 93 20.01 -0.42 -14.90
N GLN A 94 21.14 0.09 -15.38
CA GLN A 94 21.51 1.48 -15.13
C GLN A 94 20.47 2.39 -15.81
N PRO A 95 19.98 3.45 -15.14
CA PRO A 95 19.06 4.37 -15.76
C PRO A 95 19.71 5.04 -16.97
N LEU A 96 18.96 5.15 -18.07
CA LEU A 96 19.41 5.78 -19.32
C LEU A 96 19.68 7.28 -19.12
N HIS A 97 18.99 7.89 -18.15
CA HIS A 97 19.07 9.31 -17.86
C HIS A 97 19.37 9.55 -16.38
N SER A 98 20.33 10.43 -16.10
CA SER A 98 20.56 10.91 -14.73
C SER A 98 19.34 11.69 -14.24
N ARG A 99 19.08 11.56 -12.94
CA ARG A 99 18.06 12.35 -12.24
C ARG A 99 18.26 13.86 -12.43
N ASP A 100 19.50 14.33 -12.45
CA ASP A 100 19.81 15.75 -12.63
C ASP A 100 19.55 16.25 -14.06
N ASP A 101 19.70 15.39 -15.06
CA ASP A 101 19.41 15.74 -16.45
C ASP A 101 17.89 15.86 -16.66
N ILE A 102 17.13 14.88 -16.15
CA ILE A 102 15.66 14.94 -16.14
C ILE A 102 15.20 16.16 -15.34
N ARG A 103 15.83 16.47 -14.20
CA ARG A 103 15.48 17.65 -13.39
C ARG A 103 15.70 18.96 -14.14
N ARG A 104 16.80 19.07 -14.89
CA ARG A 104 17.07 20.26 -15.73
C ARG A 104 16.00 20.42 -16.81
N LEU A 105 15.64 19.34 -17.50
CA LEU A 105 14.55 19.36 -18.49
C LEU A 105 13.20 19.71 -17.85
N TRP A 106 12.90 19.09 -16.71
CA TRP A 106 11.68 19.34 -15.94
C TRP A 106 11.53 20.80 -15.53
N LEU A 107 12.59 21.41 -14.99
CA LEU A 107 12.60 22.82 -14.59
C LEU A 107 12.55 23.79 -15.77
N GLY A 108 13.04 23.37 -16.95
CA GLY A 108 12.97 24.16 -18.17
C GLY A 108 11.55 24.24 -18.77
N GLN A 109 10.66 23.31 -18.43
CA GLN A 109 9.26 23.36 -18.85
C GLN A 109 8.46 24.29 -17.92
N GLN A 110 7.53 25.07 -18.48
CA GLN A 110 6.62 25.90 -17.69
C GLN A 110 5.34 25.14 -17.35
N TRP A 111 4.72 25.48 -16.21
CA TRP A 111 3.38 25.00 -15.89
C TRP A 111 2.34 25.73 -16.74
N GLN A 112 1.50 24.99 -17.45
CA GLN A 112 0.36 25.52 -18.18
C GLN A 112 -0.85 25.60 -17.24
N PRO A 113 -1.41 26.80 -16.99
CA PRO A 113 -2.61 26.94 -16.19
C PRO A 113 -3.84 26.40 -16.93
N LEU A 114 -4.66 25.63 -16.24
CA LEU A 114 -5.92 25.08 -16.75
C LEU A 114 -7.11 25.85 -16.14
N ALA A 115 -8.27 25.80 -16.80
CA ALA A 115 -9.47 26.58 -16.46
C ALA A 115 -9.95 26.47 -14.99
N ASN A 116 -9.56 25.41 -14.28
CA ASN A 116 -10.01 25.11 -12.93
C ASN A 116 -8.96 25.49 -11.85
N GLY A 117 -7.91 26.24 -12.21
CA GLY A 117 -6.78 26.53 -11.32
C GLY A 117 -5.83 25.33 -11.11
N ASN A 118 -6.01 24.29 -11.93
CA ASN A 118 -5.09 23.16 -12.05
C ASN A 118 -3.88 23.57 -12.91
N LEU A 119 -2.78 22.84 -12.77
CA LEU A 119 -1.55 23.08 -13.53
C LEU A 119 -1.21 21.82 -14.33
N GLY A 120 -0.83 21.99 -15.60
CA GLY A 120 -0.40 20.90 -16.46
C GLY A 120 1.01 21.10 -16.96
N ARG A 121 1.77 20.02 -17.10
CA ARG A 121 3.11 20.00 -17.69
C ARG A 121 3.33 18.66 -18.37
N SER A 122 4.11 18.63 -19.44
CA SER A 122 4.48 17.37 -20.11
C SER A 122 5.99 17.28 -20.30
N LEU A 123 6.51 16.05 -20.28
CA LEU A 123 7.92 15.75 -20.54
C LEU A 123 8.04 14.30 -21.04
N GLY A 124 8.79 14.09 -22.12
CA GLY A 124 9.03 12.74 -22.68
C GLY A 124 7.76 12.00 -23.07
N GLY A 125 6.75 12.69 -23.60
CA GLY A 125 5.45 12.11 -23.92
C GLY A 125 4.52 11.84 -22.73
N HIS A 126 5.00 12.03 -21.50
CA HIS A 126 4.20 11.88 -20.28
C HIS A 126 3.54 13.21 -19.88
N THR A 127 2.30 13.13 -19.40
CA THR A 127 1.54 14.30 -18.95
C THR A 127 1.37 14.26 -17.44
N VAL A 128 1.77 15.34 -16.79
CA VAL A 128 1.61 15.59 -15.36
C VAL A 128 0.58 16.68 -15.14
N LEU A 129 -0.38 16.42 -14.24
CA LEU A 129 -1.37 17.40 -13.80
C LEU A 129 -1.31 17.56 -12.29
N LEU A 130 -1.29 18.82 -11.82
CA LEU A 130 -1.56 19.16 -10.43
C LEU A 130 -3.01 19.60 -10.31
N VAL A 131 -3.77 18.84 -9.52
CA VAL A 131 -5.21 19.03 -9.35
C VAL A 131 -5.49 19.52 -7.94
N ARG A 132 -6.21 20.63 -7.79
CA ARG A 132 -6.59 21.13 -6.47
C ARG A 132 -7.61 20.22 -5.80
N HIS A 133 -7.49 20.05 -4.49
CA HIS A 133 -8.46 19.28 -3.73
C HIS A 133 -9.82 19.99 -3.72
N PRO A 134 -10.94 19.33 -4.08
CA PRO A 134 -12.24 19.98 -4.20
C PRO A 134 -12.91 20.28 -2.84
N ALA A 135 -12.63 19.47 -1.82
CA ALA A 135 -13.23 19.67 -0.49
C ALA A 135 -12.61 20.88 0.26
N PRO A 136 -13.44 21.78 0.83
CA PRO A 136 -12.97 22.96 1.57
C PRO A 136 -12.07 22.64 2.77
N LYS A 137 -12.28 21.48 3.42
CA LYS A 137 -11.47 21.02 4.55
C LYS A 137 -9.98 20.80 4.22
N TYR A 138 -9.65 20.65 2.94
CA TYR A 138 -8.27 20.49 2.45
C TYR A 138 -7.92 21.61 1.48
N GLN A 139 -8.42 22.82 1.72
CA GLN A 139 -8.10 23.97 0.88
C GLN A 139 -6.59 24.17 0.78
N GLY A 140 -6.10 24.30 -0.46
CA GLY A 140 -4.67 24.41 -0.74
C GLY A 140 -3.96 23.07 -0.94
N ALA A 141 -4.63 21.94 -0.68
CA ALA A 141 -4.08 20.63 -0.98
C ALA A 141 -4.17 20.30 -2.48
N TRP A 142 -3.24 19.46 -2.93
CA TRP A 142 -3.04 19.07 -4.32
C TRP A 142 -2.96 17.57 -4.48
N PHE A 143 -3.51 17.08 -5.58
CA PHE A 143 -3.25 15.75 -6.12
C PHE A 143 -2.30 15.86 -7.31
N VAL A 144 -1.47 14.83 -7.48
CA VAL A 144 -0.66 14.66 -8.67
C VAL A 144 -1.32 13.60 -9.55
N LEU A 145 -1.44 13.90 -10.83
CA LEU A 145 -1.82 12.97 -11.89
C LEU A 145 -0.64 12.78 -12.83
N LEU A 146 -0.24 11.53 -13.08
CA LEU A 146 0.74 11.18 -14.11
C LEU A 146 0.09 10.19 -15.09
N ASP A 147 -0.10 10.60 -16.34
CA ASP A 147 -0.78 9.81 -17.40
C ASP A 147 -2.11 9.20 -16.94
N ASN A 148 -2.96 10.01 -16.33
CA ASN A 148 -4.26 9.62 -15.77
C ASN A 148 -4.20 8.70 -14.54
N VAL A 149 -3.03 8.47 -13.95
CA VAL A 149 -2.87 7.76 -12.68
C VAL A 149 -2.71 8.77 -11.54
N PHE A 150 -3.58 8.66 -10.52
CA PHE A 150 -3.48 9.47 -9.31
C PHE A 150 -2.32 9.01 -8.43
N SER A 151 -1.62 9.99 -7.85
CA SER A 151 -0.76 9.78 -6.69
C SER A 151 -1.59 9.24 -5.51
N PRO A 152 -1.05 8.29 -4.72
CA PRO A 152 -1.73 7.75 -3.55
C PRO A 152 -1.88 8.77 -2.41
N TYR A 153 -1.09 9.84 -2.44
CA TYR A 153 -1.09 10.91 -1.44
C TYR A 153 -1.59 12.23 -2.02
N PHE A 154 -2.16 13.05 -1.15
CA PHE A 154 -2.39 14.48 -1.38
C PHE A 154 -1.32 15.30 -0.64
N TYR A 155 -0.96 16.42 -1.22
CA TYR A 155 0.12 17.29 -0.76
C TYR A 155 -0.45 18.61 -0.27
N HIS A 156 0.10 19.19 0.79
CA HIS A 156 -0.51 20.37 1.43
C HIS A 156 -0.09 21.68 0.76
N SER A 157 0.90 21.61 -0.12
CA SER A 157 1.43 22.77 -0.84
C SER A 157 1.72 22.42 -2.31
N GLN A 158 1.71 23.45 -3.16
CA GLN A 158 2.06 23.30 -4.57
C GLN A 158 3.51 22.82 -4.76
N PRO A 159 4.55 23.38 -4.09
CA PRO A 159 5.93 22.92 -4.29
C PRO A 159 6.16 21.46 -3.89
N GLU A 160 5.47 21.00 -2.84
CA GLU A 160 5.51 19.59 -2.42
C GLU A 160 4.87 18.68 -3.48
N ALA A 161 3.74 19.09 -4.04
CA ALA A 161 3.09 18.37 -5.15
C ALA A 161 3.97 18.36 -6.40
N GLU A 162 4.66 19.45 -6.71
CA GLU A 162 5.60 19.53 -7.84
C GLU A 162 6.78 18.58 -7.67
N GLN A 163 7.35 18.51 -6.46
CA GLN A 163 8.45 17.60 -6.15
C GLN A 163 7.99 16.13 -6.28
N ALA A 164 6.84 15.80 -5.70
CA ALA A 164 6.28 14.45 -5.81
C ALA A 164 5.96 14.07 -7.27
N ALA A 165 5.48 15.04 -8.06
CA ALA A 165 5.22 14.81 -9.47
C ALA A 165 6.50 14.55 -10.27
N PHE A 166 7.58 15.27 -9.97
CA PHE A 166 8.89 14.99 -10.52
C PHE A 166 9.37 13.58 -10.14
N ASP A 167 9.18 13.17 -8.89
CA ASP A 167 9.62 11.85 -8.42
C ASP A 167 8.89 10.71 -9.12
N LEU A 168 7.57 10.82 -9.28
CA LEU A 168 6.76 9.86 -10.03
C LEU A 168 7.15 9.82 -11.50
N LEU A 169 7.39 10.98 -12.11
CA LEU A 169 7.83 11.07 -13.50
C LEU A 169 9.21 10.42 -13.68
N TYR A 170 10.18 10.77 -12.83
CA TYR A 170 11.54 10.22 -12.86
C TYR A 170 11.53 8.70 -12.77
N ASP A 171 10.77 8.15 -11.82
CA ASP A 171 10.68 6.69 -11.67
C ASP A 171 10.13 6.02 -12.92
N LYS A 172 9.21 6.71 -13.62
CA LYS A 172 8.63 6.22 -14.86
C LYS A 172 9.59 6.30 -16.05
N ILE A 173 10.32 7.40 -16.22
CA ILE A 173 11.10 7.66 -17.45
C ILE A 173 12.58 7.29 -17.36
N LYS A 174 13.13 7.02 -16.16
CA LYS A 174 14.57 6.75 -15.98
C LYS A 174 15.12 5.58 -16.80
N TYR A 175 14.25 4.67 -17.28
CA TYR A 175 14.61 3.54 -18.14
C TYR A 175 14.05 3.63 -19.57
N HIS A 176 13.47 4.77 -19.95
CA HIS A 176 12.86 4.98 -21.26
C HIS A 176 13.55 6.14 -21.99
N GLU A 177 13.53 6.09 -23.32
CA GLU A 177 13.99 7.20 -24.16
C GLU A 177 13.02 8.38 -24.03
N LEU A 178 13.56 9.60 -23.89
CA LEU A 178 12.83 10.86 -23.71
C LEU A 178 12.45 11.54 -25.03
#